data_AF-A0A098C080-F1
#
_entry.id   AF-A0A098C080-F1
#
_cell.length_a   1.000
_cell.length_b   1.000
_cell.length_c   1.000
_cell.angle_alpha   90.00
_cell.angle_beta   90.00
_cell.angle_gamma   90.00
#
_symmetry.space_group_name_H-M   'P 1'
#
loop_
_entity.id
_entity.type
_entity.pdbx_description
1 polymer ?
#
loop_
_entity_poly.entity_id
_entity_poly.type
_entity_poly.pdbx_seq_one_letter_code
_entity_poly.pdbx_strand_id
1 'polypeptide(L)'
;MLRLNSFKCNVRNSALALGLILTAGLSSCEEKGLDLYGENGENVEATFITTIRPSTRMSDDRWESGDAIGVFAISNGEIMSDSTIYNNYKNIKYINKSDGSIANFEAAETAIKYPYTKEMLDFTAYYPYTDTGYIGGNDFSLSVDISQQSPHSAIDILYAKATGYNRDNPEVDLHFTHSLSQFCLNITASEDISLEGVEINIINAVTKGVMNLKYGTVTPSEISGDTIKPVINYDSLENRITATAIMIPGWNLSDAETVVQTPNGNIYTLKPDISELLPNKRIICSYKLTPKTVVVIPGGITISPWEDISEETIHEVEPDDTEATIPAESDKSYTGDGTSDFPYSVAEAISNQGDTEVWVKGYIVGFADYNNSETYELSNKIVLTNSTESIVLADIPTEEDITKMLPVKFGVGSDAKNRLNLKDNKDAGGREVMILCNLEEVYNSPGGNNIFDYKLI
;
A
#
# COMPACT_ATOMS: atom_id res chain seq x y z
N MET A 1 -36.75 -65.31 77.81
CA MET A 1 -36.82 -65.60 79.26
C MET A 1 -36.33 -64.36 79.99
N LEU A 2 -37.19 -63.73 80.80
CA LEU A 2 -37.00 -62.63 81.79
C LEU A 2 -36.25 -61.34 81.34
N ARG A 3 -36.90 -60.17 81.14
CA ARG A 3 -37.51 -59.20 82.10
C ARG A 3 -36.45 -58.52 83.01
N LEU A 4 -36.41 -57.21 83.33
CA LEU A 4 -37.21 -56.01 83.05
C LEU A 4 -36.45 -54.81 83.66
N ASN A 5 -36.66 -53.58 83.14
CA ASN A 5 -36.66 -52.28 83.86
C ASN A 5 -35.31 -51.69 84.38
N SER A 6 -35.08 -50.38 84.45
CA SER A 6 -35.96 -49.20 84.49
C SER A 6 -35.19 -47.89 84.22
N PHE A 7 -35.91 -46.91 83.67
CA PHE A 7 -35.62 -45.46 83.67
C PHE A 7 -35.47 -44.86 85.09
N LYS A 8 -34.62 -43.82 85.24
CA LYS A 8 -34.96 -42.54 85.91
C LYS A 8 -33.88 -41.46 85.74
N CYS A 9 -34.34 -40.25 85.47
CA CYS A 9 -33.61 -38.99 85.34
C CYS A 9 -33.67 -38.20 86.66
N ASN A 10 -32.56 -37.56 87.10
CA ASN A 10 -32.50 -36.13 87.49
C ASN A 10 -31.15 -35.73 88.17
N VAL A 11 -30.46 -34.76 87.55
CA VAL A 11 -29.96 -33.47 88.08
C VAL A 11 -29.03 -33.46 89.33
N ARG A 12 -27.72 -33.12 89.17
CA ARG A 12 -27.06 -31.80 89.47
C ARG A 12 -25.53 -31.89 89.63
N ASN A 13 -24.86 -30.86 89.10
CA ASN A 13 -23.56 -30.25 89.48
C ASN A 13 -22.20 -30.86 89.05
N SER A 14 -21.55 -30.07 88.18
CA SER A 14 -20.16 -29.59 88.27
C SER A 14 -19.00 -30.53 87.94
N ALA A 15 -18.45 -30.42 86.73
CA ALA A 15 -17.01 -30.32 86.51
C ALA A 15 -16.71 -29.83 85.08
N LEU A 16 -15.86 -28.79 85.00
CA LEU A 16 -15.26 -28.26 83.79
C LEU A 16 -14.49 -29.34 83.02
N ALA A 17 -14.62 -29.36 81.70
CA ALA A 17 -13.50 -29.64 80.79
C ALA A 17 -13.80 -29.06 79.40
N LEU A 18 -12.93 -28.13 78.99
CA LEU A 18 -12.86 -27.49 77.67
C LEU A 18 -12.67 -28.52 76.55
N GLY A 19 -13.32 -28.29 75.40
CA GLY A 19 -13.03 -28.98 74.15
C GLY A 19 -13.96 -28.49 73.03
N LEU A 20 -13.51 -27.43 72.34
CA LEU A 20 -14.23 -26.65 71.32
C LEU A 20 -14.85 -27.52 70.19
N ILE A 21 -16.14 -27.30 69.95
CA ILE A 21 -16.88 -27.71 68.76
C ILE A 21 -16.97 -26.49 67.83
N LEU A 22 -16.56 -26.66 66.57
CA LEU A 22 -16.72 -25.65 65.52
C LEU A 22 -18.05 -25.88 64.80
N THR A 23 -19.01 -24.96 64.98
CA THR A 23 -20.21 -24.86 64.13
C THR A 23 -20.46 -23.41 63.78
N ALA A 24 -20.68 -23.18 62.49
CA ALA A 24 -20.90 -21.89 61.84
C ALA A 24 -22.17 -21.16 62.33
N GLY A 25 -22.08 -19.83 62.33
CA GLY A 25 -23.18 -18.89 62.48
C GLY A 25 -22.78 -17.53 61.89
N LEU A 26 -23.67 -16.94 61.12
CA LEU A 26 -23.46 -15.82 60.21
C LEU A 26 -23.40 -14.42 60.87
N SER A 27 -22.67 -13.55 60.17
CA SER A 27 -22.81 -12.10 59.98
C SER A 27 -22.29 -11.09 61.00
N SER A 28 -21.59 -10.11 60.39
CA SER A 28 -21.39 -8.72 60.81
C SER A 28 -20.22 -8.42 61.73
N CYS A 29 -19.07 -8.11 61.14
CA CYS A 29 -18.38 -6.84 61.44
C CYS A 29 -17.44 -6.47 60.30
N GLU A 30 -17.56 -5.23 59.87
CA GLU A 30 -16.80 -4.53 58.84
C GLU A 30 -15.32 -4.45 59.27
N GLU A 31 -14.42 -5.01 58.47
CA GLU A 31 -12.99 -4.72 58.55
C GLU A 31 -12.52 -4.22 57.19
N LYS A 32 -12.42 -2.88 57.09
CA LYS A 32 -11.57 -2.24 56.09
C LYS A 32 -10.13 -2.64 56.36
N GLY A 33 -9.48 -3.27 55.39
CA GLY A 33 -8.02 -3.28 55.32
C GLY A 33 -7.43 -4.49 54.62
N LEU A 34 -7.37 -4.44 53.29
CA LEU A 34 -6.14 -4.29 52.49
C LEU A 34 -6.34 -5.00 51.14
N ASP A 35 -6.62 -4.19 50.12
CA ASP A 35 -6.38 -4.55 48.73
C ASP A 35 -4.90 -4.97 48.58
N LEU A 36 -4.67 -6.27 48.38
CA LEU A 36 -3.43 -6.76 47.80
C LEU A 36 -3.62 -6.90 46.28
N TYR A 37 -3.98 -5.80 45.63
CA TYR A 37 -3.65 -5.58 44.22
C TYR A 37 -2.30 -4.85 44.19
N GLY A 38 -1.21 -5.62 44.27
CA GLY A 38 0.11 -5.19 43.80
C GLY A 38 0.48 -6.14 42.67
N GLU A 39 0.39 -5.72 41.41
CA GLU A 39 1.48 -4.98 40.72
C GLU A 39 2.83 -5.66 40.98
N ASN A 40 3.12 -6.69 40.19
CA ASN A 40 4.47 -7.09 39.72
C ASN A 40 4.37 -8.33 38.82
N GLY A 41 3.41 -8.35 37.90
CA GLY A 41 3.56 -9.21 36.72
C GLY A 41 4.47 -8.47 35.76
N GLU A 42 5.55 -9.08 35.26
CA GLU A 42 6.29 -8.50 34.15
C GLU A 42 5.34 -8.31 32.96
N ASN A 43 5.37 -7.11 32.35
CA ASN A 43 4.68 -6.85 31.10
C ASN A 43 5.24 -7.79 30.05
N VAL A 44 4.38 -8.55 29.37
CA VAL A 44 4.79 -9.43 28.28
C VAL A 44 4.34 -8.80 26.97
N GLU A 45 5.32 -8.49 26.12
CA GLU A 45 5.12 -7.89 24.79
C GLU A 45 4.91 -8.99 23.75
N ALA A 46 4.07 -8.71 22.76
CA ALA A 46 3.96 -9.56 21.58
C ALA A 46 5.18 -9.32 20.66
N THR A 47 5.85 -10.40 20.32
CA THR A 47 6.90 -10.43 19.29
C THR A 47 6.34 -11.12 18.05
N PHE A 48 6.77 -10.68 16.87
CA PHE A 48 6.24 -11.18 15.61
C PHE A 48 7.36 -11.80 14.79
N ILE A 49 7.28 -13.10 14.62
CA ILE A 49 8.11 -13.85 13.69
C ILE A 49 7.31 -14.06 12.43
N THR A 50 7.96 -13.89 11.29
CA THR A 50 7.27 -13.99 10.00
C THR A 50 7.89 -15.05 9.15
N THR A 51 7.03 -15.74 8.41
CA THR A 51 7.42 -16.55 7.27
C THR A 51 6.58 -16.09 6.09
N ILE A 52 7.24 -15.68 5.01
CA ILE A 52 6.57 -15.59 3.71
C ILE A 52 6.44 -17.04 3.27
N ARG A 53 5.23 -17.56 3.03
CA ARG A 53 5.09 -18.94 2.57
C ARG A 53 5.68 -19.03 1.16
N PRO A 54 6.85 -19.65 0.96
CA PRO A 54 7.41 -19.75 -0.37
C PRO A 54 6.54 -20.72 -1.14
N SER A 55 6.07 -20.32 -2.30
CA SER A 55 5.88 -21.29 -3.35
C SER A 55 7.24 -21.51 -4.01
N THR A 56 7.73 -22.72 -3.85
CA THR A 56 8.98 -23.28 -4.34
C THR A 56 9.55 -22.65 -5.63
N ARG A 57 10.76 -22.09 -5.45
CA ARG A 57 11.88 -21.86 -6.39
C ARG A 57 11.80 -20.64 -7.35
N MET A 58 12.60 -19.64 -6.97
CA MET A 58 13.01 -18.39 -7.66
C MET A 58 11.96 -17.28 -7.80
N SER A 59 11.98 -16.36 -6.83
CA SER A 59 12.30 -14.92 -6.98
C SER A 59 12.10 -14.24 -5.61
N ASP A 60 13.03 -13.41 -5.14
CA ASP A 60 12.83 -12.28 -4.21
C ASP A 60 11.95 -12.38 -2.92
N ASP A 61 11.53 -13.57 -2.47
CA ASP A 61 10.78 -13.75 -1.20
C ASP A 61 11.67 -13.60 0.05
N ARG A 62 12.16 -12.39 0.28
CA ARG A 62 13.04 -12.06 1.40
C ARG A 62 12.61 -10.74 1.99
N TRP A 63 12.60 -10.70 3.31
CA TRP A 63 12.55 -9.46 4.04
C TRP A 63 13.91 -8.77 3.96
N GLU A 64 13.87 -7.46 3.85
CA GLU A 64 15.00 -6.56 3.93
C GLU A 64 14.96 -5.79 5.26
N SER A 65 16.13 -5.42 5.77
CA SER A 65 16.24 -4.52 6.90
C SER A 65 15.56 -3.19 6.57
N GLY A 66 14.60 -2.79 7.38
CA GLY A 66 13.78 -1.59 7.19
C GLY A 66 12.35 -1.89 6.76
N ASP A 67 12.06 -3.11 6.32
CA ASP A 67 10.68 -3.54 6.05
C ASP A 67 9.81 -3.36 7.28
N ALA A 68 8.60 -2.85 7.07
CA ALA A 68 7.69 -2.52 8.15
C ALA A 68 6.30 -3.09 7.89
N ILE A 69 5.67 -3.60 8.95
CA ILE A 69 4.30 -4.13 8.94
C ILE A 69 3.41 -3.33 9.88
N GLY A 70 2.12 -3.26 9.54
CA GLY A 70 1.08 -2.73 10.41
C GLY A 70 0.34 -3.86 11.12
N VAL A 71 0.32 -3.84 12.45
CA VAL A 71 -0.26 -4.91 13.27
C VAL A 71 -1.47 -4.42 14.06
N PHE A 72 -2.52 -5.23 14.09
CA PHE A 72 -3.75 -5.00 14.85
C PHE A 72 -3.94 -6.11 15.87
N ALA A 73 -4.18 -5.76 17.14
CA ALA A 73 -4.53 -6.72 18.18
C ALA A 73 -6.05 -6.72 18.41
N ILE A 74 -6.65 -7.90 18.33
CA ILE A 74 -8.09 -8.12 18.36
C ILE A 74 -8.41 -9.06 19.52
N SER A 75 -9.55 -8.86 20.17
CA SER A 75 -10.05 -9.82 21.16
C SER A 75 -10.27 -11.19 20.51
N ASN A 76 -9.80 -12.27 21.12
CA ASN A 76 -9.82 -13.61 20.51
C ASN A 76 -11.22 -14.04 20.03
N GLY A 77 -11.30 -14.52 18.79
CA GLY A 77 -12.52 -15.01 18.15
C GLY A 77 -13.42 -13.92 17.59
N GLU A 78 -13.07 -12.64 17.77
CA GLU A 78 -13.85 -11.51 17.27
C GLU A 78 -13.40 -11.07 15.86
N ILE A 79 -14.31 -10.48 15.11
CA ILE A 79 -13.98 -9.82 13.84
C ILE A 79 -13.43 -8.42 14.14
N MET A 80 -12.41 -8.00 13.41
CA MET A 80 -11.82 -6.66 13.53
C MET A 80 -12.88 -5.56 13.36
N SER A 81 -13.01 -4.73 14.39
CA SER A 81 -13.86 -3.55 14.50
C SER A 81 -13.30 -2.64 15.59
N ASP A 82 -13.67 -1.35 15.62
CA ASP A 82 -13.17 -0.42 16.66
C ASP A 82 -13.47 -0.91 18.08
N SER A 83 -14.59 -1.62 18.30
CA SER A 83 -14.96 -2.18 19.60
C SER A 83 -14.21 -3.45 19.99
N THR A 84 -13.61 -4.16 19.03
CA THR A 84 -12.92 -5.43 19.27
C THR A 84 -11.41 -5.28 19.26
N ILE A 85 -10.88 -4.14 18.77
CA ILE A 85 -9.47 -3.77 18.93
C ILE A 85 -9.13 -3.69 20.41
N TYR A 86 -8.16 -4.51 20.82
CA TYR A 86 -7.69 -4.55 22.19
C TYR A 86 -6.81 -3.33 22.49
N ASN A 87 -7.14 -2.59 23.56
CA ASN A 87 -6.37 -1.43 24.05
C ASN A 87 -5.98 -0.40 22.97
N ASN A 88 -6.81 -0.21 21.94
CA ASN A 88 -6.54 0.68 20.81
C ASN A 88 -5.22 0.36 20.07
N TYR A 89 -4.72 -0.88 20.14
CA TYR A 89 -3.60 -1.37 19.35
C TYR A 89 -4.03 -1.61 17.89
N LYS A 90 -4.17 -0.49 17.15
CA LYS A 90 -4.53 -0.45 15.73
C LYS A 90 -3.36 0.07 14.91
N ASN A 91 -3.07 -0.62 13.81
CA ASN A 91 -1.99 -0.29 12.88
C ASN A 91 -0.67 0.04 13.58
N ILE A 92 -0.27 -0.78 14.56
CA ILE A 92 0.98 -0.58 15.29
C ILE A 92 2.13 -0.95 14.37
N LYS A 93 3.04 0.00 14.16
CA LYS A 93 4.22 -0.20 13.31
C LYS A 93 5.23 -1.13 13.96
N TYR A 94 5.59 -2.17 13.24
CA TYR A 94 6.65 -3.10 13.58
C TYR A 94 7.67 -3.13 12.43
N ILE A 95 8.97 -3.15 12.74
CA ILE A 95 10.06 -3.01 11.77
C ILE A 95 11.00 -4.20 11.87
N ASN A 96 11.37 -4.76 10.73
CA ASN A 96 12.41 -5.76 10.57
C ASN A 96 13.79 -5.09 10.51
N LYS A 97 14.78 -5.67 11.18
CA LYS A 97 16.16 -5.13 11.27
C LYS A 97 17.20 -6.02 10.60
N SER A 98 16.77 -7.08 9.90
CA SER A 98 17.68 -8.08 9.34
C SER A 98 17.18 -8.64 8.02
N ASP A 99 18.07 -8.88 7.07
CA ASP A 99 17.70 -9.47 5.79
C ASP A 99 17.49 -10.99 5.92
N GLY A 100 16.49 -11.55 5.24
CA GLY A 100 16.28 -13.00 5.22
C GLY A 100 14.86 -13.44 4.88
N SER A 101 14.66 -14.74 4.70
CA SER A 101 13.32 -15.33 4.47
C SER A 101 12.48 -15.45 5.76
N ILE A 102 13.10 -15.15 6.90
CA ILE A 102 12.46 -15.04 8.21
C ILE A 102 12.85 -13.68 8.74
N ALA A 103 11.88 -12.88 9.16
CA ALA A 103 12.11 -11.63 9.84
C ALA A 103 11.55 -11.69 11.26
N ASN A 104 12.29 -11.08 12.18
CA ASN A 104 11.84 -10.82 13.54
C ASN A 104 11.53 -9.32 13.64
N PHE A 105 10.26 -9.01 13.84
CA PHE A 105 9.76 -7.66 13.81
C PHE A 105 9.67 -7.09 15.22
N GLU A 106 10.27 -5.90 15.41
CA GLU A 106 10.27 -5.16 16.66
C GLU A 106 9.39 -3.92 16.57
N ALA A 107 8.70 -3.55 17.65
CA ALA A 107 7.84 -2.36 17.65
C ALA A 107 8.68 -1.10 17.42
N ALA A 108 8.22 -0.22 16.53
CA ALA A 108 8.92 1.02 16.23
C ALA A 108 8.87 2.03 17.40
N GLU A 109 7.73 2.07 18.10
CA GLU A 109 7.51 2.99 19.22
C GLU A 109 6.85 2.28 20.41
N THR A 110 5.57 1.88 20.25
CA THR A 110 4.78 1.27 21.33
C THR A 110 4.50 -0.20 21.00
N ALA A 111 5.06 -1.11 21.78
CA ALA A 111 4.79 -2.53 21.65
C ALA A 111 3.38 -2.90 22.13
N ILE A 112 2.79 -3.89 21.46
CA ILE A 112 1.55 -4.53 21.89
C ILE A 112 1.85 -5.38 23.13
N LYS A 113 1.06 -5.20 24.19
CA LYS A 113 1.22 -5.92 25.47
C LYS A 113 0.02 -6.81 25.74
N TYR A 114 0.28 -8.04 26.20
CA TYR A 114 -0.79 -8.98 26.54
C TYR A 114 -1.52 -8.61 27.85
N PRO A 115 -2.80 -8.97 27.99
CA PRO A 115 -3.52 -8.87 29.26
C PRO A 115 -2.86 -9.70 30.37
N TYR A 116 -2.79 -9.14 31.58
CA TYR A 116 -2.31 -9.89 32.76
C TYR A 116 -3.19 -11.11 33.08
N THR A 117 -4.47 -11.05 32.71
CA THR A 117 -5.49 -12.10 32.91
C THR A 117 -5.29 -13.33 32.02
N LYS A 118 -4.31 -13.30 31.10
CA LYS A 118 -4.02 -14.37 30.12
C LYS A 118 -5.13 -14.60 29.09
N GLU A 119 -6.04 -13.64 28.96
CA GLU A 119 -6.97 -13.58 27.83
C GLU A 119 -6.17 -13.64 26.52
N MET A 120 -6.73 -14.40 25.57
CA MET A 120 -6.12 -14.58 24.26
C MET A 120 -6.43 -13.38 23.37
N LEU A 121 -5.47 -13.06 22.50
CA LEU A 121 -5.60 -12.09 21.43
C LEU A 121 -5.40 -12.78 20.08
N ASP A 122 -6.10 -12.24 19.08
CA ASP A 122 -5.88 -12.51 17.68
C ASP A 122 -5.15 -11.31 17.06
N PHE A 123 -4.43 -11.57 15.97
CA PHE A 123 -3.61 -10.61 15.28
C PHE A 123 -3.89 -10.63 13.79
N THR A 124 -3.97 -9.43 13.23
CA THR A 124 -3.93 -9.22 11.78
C THR A 124 -2.72 -8.35 11.48
N ALA A 125 -2.00 -8.67 10.41
CA ALA A 125 -0.88 -7.87 9.93
C ALA A 125 -0.92 -7.68 8.42
N TYR A 126 -0.38 -6.56 7.95
CA TYR A 126 -0.17 -6.29 6.54
C TYR A 126 1.19 -5.64 6.26
N TYR A 127 1.66 -5.79 5.03
CA TYR A 127 2.85 -5.15 4.48
C TYR A 127 2.52 -4.51 3.12
N PRO A 128 3.17 -3.41 2.71
CA PRO A 128 4.05 -2.58 3.52
C PRO A 128 3.25 -1.64 4.45
N TYR A 129 3.85 -1.29 5.59
CA TYR A 129 3.26 -0.36 6.54
C TYR A 129 3.03 1.03 5.94
N THR A 130 1.91 1.66 6.30
CA THR A 130 1.64 3.07 5.98
C THR A 130 0.84 3.75 7.10
N ASP A 131 1.19 5.00 7.39
CA ASP A 131 0.46 5.89 8.30
C ASP A 131 -0.75 6.55 7.63
N THR A 132 -0.64 6.84 6.33
CA THR A 132 -1.57 7.71 5.59
C THR A 132 -2.52 6.95 4.67
N GLY A 133 -2.14 5.76 4.22
CA GLY A 133 -2.98 4.90 3.37
C GLY A 133 -4.00 4.07 4.15
N TYR A 134 -3.91 4.07 5.48
CA TYR A 134 -4.85 3.39 6.37
C TYR A 134 -6.07 4.27 6.68
N ILE A 135 -7.26 3.71 6.48
CA ILE A 135 -8.52 4.33 6.88
C ILE A 135 -9.11 3.49 8.02
N GLY A 136 -9.08 4.05 9.24
CA GLY A 136 -9.68 3.47 10.43
C GLY A 136 -11.18 3.68 10.53
N GLY A 137 -11.80 3.24 11.63
CA GLY A 137 -13.26 3.27 11.80
C GLY A 137 -13.88 1.92 11.45
N ASN A 138 -15.14 1.88 11.02
CA ASN A 138 -15.81 0.61 10.71
C ASN A 138 -15.26 -0.10 9.47
N ASP A 139 -14.55 0.59 8.58
CA ASP A 139 -14.19 0.03 7.27
C ASP A 139 -12.88 -0.77 7.30
N PHE A 140 -11.90 -0.36 8.13
CA PHE A 140 -10.56 -0.98 8.21
C PHE A 140 -10.00 -1.31 6.83
N SER A 141 -9.65 -0.27 6.09
CA SER A 141 -9.20 -0.40 4.71
C SER A 141 -7.83 0.21 4.47
N LEU A 142 -7.17 -0.30 3.44
CA LEU A 142 -5.90 0.21 2.94
C LEU A 142 -6.05 0.52 1.45
N SER A 143 -5.75 1.75 1.05
CA SER A 143 -5.69 2.11 -0.36
C SER A 143 -4.47 1.45 -1.02
N VAL A 144 -4.66 0.90 -2.22
CA VAL A 144 -3.63 0.24 -3.00
C VAL A 144 -3.48 0.96 -4.34
N ASP A 145 -2.26 1.35 -4.67
CA ASP A 145 -1.89 1.97 -5.95
C ASP A 145 -0.63 1.29 -6.48
N ILE A 146 -0.74 0.67 -7.66
CA ILE A 146 0.33 -0.07 -8.33
C ILE A 146 0.79 0.63 -9.62
N SER A 147 0.42 1.90 -9.82
CA SER A 147 0.79 2.66 -11.03
C SER A 147 2.31 2.79 -11.19
N GLN A 148 3.06 2.74 -10.09
CA GLN A 148 4.52 2.69 -10.07
C GLN A 148 5.00 1.28 -9.73
N GLN A 149 5.47 0.53 -10.74
CA GLN A 149 5.85 -0.87 -10.58
C GLN A 149 7.19 -1.10 -9.89
N SER A 150 8.02 -0.05 -9.72
CA SER A 150 9.36 -0.18 -9.14
C SER A 150 9.56 0.77 -7.96
N PRO A 151 10.20 0.31 -6.87
CA PRO A 151 10.55 -1.08 -6.60
C PRO A 151 9.30 -1.93 -6.31
N HIS A 152 9.29 -3.21 -6.71
CA HIS A 152 8.14 -4.09 -6.46
C HIS A 152 7.78 -4.19 -4.96
N SER A 153 8.76 -4.16 -4.07
CA SER A 153 8.54 -4.23 -2.61
C SER A 153 7.66 -3.09 -2.08
N ALA A 154 7.66 -1.91 -2.72
CA ALA A 154 6.82 -0.80 -2.30
C ALA A 154 5.32 -1.01 -2.57
N ILE A 155 4.98 -1.94 -3.48
CA ILE A 155 3.62 -2.20 -3.93
C ILE A 155 3.19 -3.66 -3.74
N ASP A 156 4.07 -4.52 -3.22
CA ASP A 156 3.77 -5.92 -2.95
C ASP A 156 2.99 -6.06 -1.65
N ILE A 157 1.66 -6.08 -1.76
CA ILE A 157 0.79 -6.10 -0.58
C ILE A 157 0.70 -7.51 0.00
N LEU A 158 1.20 -7.71 1.23
CA LEU A 158 1.09 -8.96 1.95
C LEU A 158 0.09 -8.89 3.09
N TYR A 159 -0.54 -10.01 3.41
CA TYR A 159 -1.49 -10.14 4.51
C TYR A 159 -1.24 -11.39 5.36
N ALA A 160 -1.44 -11.28 6.68
CA ALA A 160 -1.37 -12.40 7.61
C ALA A 160 -2.42 -12.28 8.72
N LYS A 161 -2.82 -13.45 9.25
CA LYS A 161 -3.60 -13.58 10.49
C LYS A 161 -2.98 -14.62 11.39
N ALA A 162 -3.08 -14.41 12.70
CA ALA A 162 -2.66 -15.35 13.72
C ALA A 162 -3.65 -15.28 14.90
N THR A 163 -4.08 -16.41 15.45
CA THR A 163 -5.16 -16.46 16.45
C THR A 163 -4.75 -17.20 17.71
N GLY A 164 -5.27 -16.79 18.87
CA GLY A 164 -5.15 -17.56 20.11
C GLY A 164 -3.81 -17.42 20.85
N TYR A 165 -3.22 -16.22 20.83
CA TYR A 165 -1.94 -15.95 21.51
C TYR A 165 -2.16 -15.22 22.84
N ASN A 166 -1.28 -15.43 23.81
CA ASN A 166 -1.35 -14.76 25.09
C ASN A 166 0.05 -14.62 25.70
N ARG A 167 0.13 -14.09 26.92
CA ARG A 167 1.41 -13.91 27.62
C ARG A 167 2.20 -15.19 27.93
N ASP A 168 1.58 -16.37 27.91
CA ASP A 168 2.29 -17.65 28.09
C ASP A 168 2.86 -18.18 26.75
N ASN A 169 2.39 -17.66 25.62
CA ASN A 169 2.86 -17.92 24.26
C ASN A 169 2.95 -16.60 23.47
N PRO A 170 3.94 -15.73 23.77
CA PRO A 170 3.93 -14.36 23.28
C PRO A 170 4.49 -14.17 21.87
N GLU A 171 5.16 -15.18 21.33
CA GLU A 171 5.76 -15.19 20.00
C GLU A 171 4.70 -15.54 18.95
N VAL A 172 4.29 -14.55 18.18
CA VAL A 172 3.25 -14.66 17.15
C VAL A 172 3.90 -15.05 15.82
N ASP A 173 3.47 -16.17 15.25
CA ASP A 173 3.90 -16.62 13.91
C ASP A 173 2.93 -16.08 12.87
N LEU A 174 3.41 -15.18 12.02
CA LEU A 174 2.65 -14.59 10.93
C LEU A 174 3.07 -15.26 9.61
N HIS A 175 2.12 -15.98 9.02
CA HIS A 175 2.26 -16.53 7.68
C HIS A 175 1.68 -15.56 6.65
N PHE A 176 2.56 -14.80 6.00
CA PHE A 176 2.15 -13.84 4.98
C PHE A 176 1.84 -14.51 3.64
N THR A 177 0.83 -13.98 2.95
CA THR A 177 0.47 -14.30 1.57
C THR A 177 0.26 -13.03 0.76
N HIS A 178 0.59 -13.06 -0.53
CA HIS A 178 0.36 -11.93 -1.43
C HIS A 178 -1.14 -11.69 -1.61
N SER A 179 -1.53 -10.43 -1.54
CA SER A 179 -2.92 -10.00 -1.72
C SER A 179 -3.20 -9.57 -3.16
N LEU A 180 -2.16 -9.45 -3.99
CA LEU A 180 -2.21 -9.06 -5.40
C LEU A 180 -1.89 -10.24 -6.34
N SER A 181 -1.91 -10.01 -7.65
CA SER A 181 -1.47 -10.96 -8.67
C SER A 181 -0.12 -10.53 -9.25
N GLN A 182 0.64 -11.46 -9.81
CA GLN A 182 1.86 -11.17 -10.56
C GLN A 182 1.71 -11.67 -12.00
N PHE A 183 2.01 -10.82 -12.96
CA PHE A 183 2.00 -11.12 -14.39
C PHE A 183 3.42 -11.04 -14.94
N CYS A 184 3.89 -12.15 -15.50
CA CYS A 184 5.24 -12.30 -16.03
C CYS A 184 5.19 -12.61 -17.53
N LEU A 185 6.01 -11.91 -18.30
CA LEU A 185 6.20 -12.14 -19.73
C LEU A 185 7.61 -12.67 -19.97
N ASN A 186 7.71 -13.77 -20.69
CA ASN A 186 8.96 -14.30 -21.23
C ASN A 186 8.95 -14.12 -22.75
N ILE A 187 9.77 -13.21 -23.26
CA ILE A 187 9.81 -12.90 -24.69
C ILE A 187 11.16 -13.31 -25.26
N THR A 188 11.14 -14.07 -26.33
CA THR A 188 12.30 -14.38 -27.17
C THR A 188 12.06 -13.84 -28.58
N ALA A 189 13.10 -13.78 -29.41
CA ALA A 189 12.94 -13.35 -30.80
C ALA A 189 13.79 -14.18 -31.76
N SER A 190 13.41 -14.15 -33.04
CA SER A 190 14.21 -14.75 -34.13
C SER A 190 15.53 -13.98 -34.34
N GLU A 191 16.52 -14.61 -34.99
CA GLU A 191 17.89 -14.07 -35.12
C GLU A 191 17.97 -12.63 -35.68
N ASP A 192 16.99 -12.23 -36.49
CA ASP A 192 16.94 -10.91 -37.14
C ASP A 192 16.29 -9.80 -36.29
N ILE A 193 15.79 -10.12 -35.09
CA ILE A 193 15.11 -9.18 -34.19
C ILE A 193 15.92 -9.05 -32.89
N SER A 194 16.39 -7.84 -32.60
CA SER A 194 16.98 -7.51 -31.29
C SER A 194 15.89 -7.16 -30.29
N LEU A 195 15.99 -7.70 -29.08
CA LEU A 195 15.16 -7.31 -27.93
C LEU A 195 15.79 -6.23 -27.04
N GLU A 196 17.02 -5.80 -27.34
CA GLU A 196 17.65 -4.70 -26.60
C GLU A 196 16.83 -3.41 -26.75
N GLY A 197 16.48 -2.76 -25.64
CA GLY A 197 15.72 -1.49 -25.66
C GLY A 197 14.24 -1.63 -26.04
N VAL A 198 13.68 -2.84 -26.01
CA VAL A 198 12.23 -3.05 -26.17
C VAL A 198 11.45 -2.39 -25.05
N GLU A 199 10.33 -1.77 -25.41
CA GLU A 199 9.33 -1.27 -24.48
C GLU A 199 8.14 -2.22 -24.41
N ILE A 200 7.58 -2.39 -23.21
CA ILE A 200 6.38 -3.19 -22.97
C ILE A 200 5.39 -2.32 -22.20
N ASN A 201 4.15 -2.29 -22.69
CA ASN A 201 3.05 -1.55 -22.08
C ASN A 201 1.83 -2.46 -21.97
N ILE A 202 1.25 -2.57 -20.77
CA ILE A 202 -0.04 -3.22 -20.54
C ILE A 202 -1.07 -2.10 -20.43
N ILE A 203 -1.75 -1.81 -21.53
CA ILE A 203 -2.73 -0.73 -21.65
C ILE A 203 -4.11 -1.19 -21.20
N ASN A 204 -4.93 -0.24 -20.76
CA ASN A 204 -6.27 -0.47 -20.21
C ASN A 204 -6.25 -1.38 -18.96
N ALA A 205 -5.23 -1.18 -18.11
CA ALA A 205 -5.02 -1.95 -16.90
C ALA A 205 -5.54 -1.23 -15.65
N VAL A 206 -6.07 -2.00 -14.71
CA VAL A 206 -6.50 -1.50 -13.40
C VAL A 206 -5.30 -1.31 -12.48
N THR A 207 -5.06 -0.07 -12.04
CA THR A 207 -3.90 0.28 -11.20
C THR A 207 -4.25 0.59 -9.75
N LYS A 208 -5.54 0.73 -9.41
CA LYS A 208 -5.99 1.14 -8.07
C LYS A 208 -6.99 0.17 -7.47
N GLY A 209 -6.85 -0.07 -6.17
CA GLY A 209 -7.71 -0.93 -5.41
C GLY A 209 -7.84 -0.53 -3.95
N VAL A 210 -8.68 -1.26 -3.23
CA VAL A 210 -8.83 -1.16 -1.78
C VAL A 210 -8.70 -2.54 -1.17
N MET A 211 -7.80 -2.66 -0.21
CA MET A 211 -7.69 -3.84 0.63
C MET A 211 -8.63 -3.72 1.83
N ASN A 212 -9.40 -4.77 2.08
CA ASN A 212 -10.14 -4.93 3.33
C ASN A 212 -9.23 -5.61 4.37
N LEU A 213 -8.75 -4.86 5.37
CA LEU A 213 -7.82 -5.37 6.38
C LEU A 213 -8.46 -6.41 7.31
N LYS A 214 -9.80 -6.52 7.35
CA LYS A 214 -10.47 -7.60 8.10
C LYS A 214 -10.31 -8.94 7.44
N TYR A 215 -10.16 -8.98 6.11
CA TYR A 215 -10.19 -10.21 5.32
C TYR A 215 -8.93 -10.45 4.48
N GLY A 216 -8.10 -9.43 4.27
CA GLY A 216 -6.91 -9.52 3.42
C GLY A 216 -7.20 -9.45 1.92
N THR A 217 -8.42 -9.14 1.53
CA THR A 217 -8.87 -9.17 0.14
C THR A 217 -8.73 -7.78 -0.49
N VAL A 218 -8.10 -7.71 -1.66
CA VAL A 218 -8.05 -6.49 -2.48
C VAL A 218 -9.14 -6.53 -3.53
N THR A 219 -9.86 -5.42 -3.69
CA THR A 219 -10.86 -5.22 -4.75
C THR A 219 -10.50 -4.01 -5.60
N PRO A 220 -10.73 -4.04 -6.93
CA PRO A 220 -10.60 -2.87 -7.79
C PRO A 220 -11.46 -1.70 -7.28
N SER A 221 -10.90 -0.49 -7.26
CA SER A 221 -11.66 0.72 -6.91
C SER A 221 -12.51 1.20 -8.09
N GLU A 222 -11.92 1.18 -9.29
CA GLU A 222 -12.52 1.49 -10.59
C GLU A 222 -11.76 0.69 -11.67
N ILE A 223 -12.41 0.32 -12.78
CA ILE A 223 -11.68 -0.24 -13.93
C ILE A 223 -10.99 0.94 -14.62
N SER A 224 -9.72 1.20 -14.29
CA SER A 224 -8.97 2.28 -14.90
C SER A 224 -8.42 1.86 -16.27
N GLY A 225 -8.33 2.83 -17.19
CA GLY A 225 -7.77 2.65 -18.53
C GLY A 225 -6.26 2.92 -18.57
N ASP A 226 -5.57 2.75 -17.45
CA ASP A 226 -4.17 3.17 -17.30
C ASP A 226 -3.21 2.22 -18.03
N THR A 227 -1.94 2.64 -18.07
CA THR A 227 -0.85 1.83 -18.62
C THR A 227 0.06 1.35 -17.50
N ILE A 228 0.28 0.05 -17.40
CA ILE A 228 1.31 -0.55 -16.56
C ILE A 228 2.55 -0.82 -17.41
N LYS A 229 3.69 -0.31 -16.94
CA LYS A 229 5.01 -0.64 -17.49
C LYS A 229 5.67 -1.70 -16.59
N PRO A 230 5.74 -2.98 -17.03
CA PRO A 230 6.41 -4.00 -16.23
C PRO A 230 7.89 -3.69 -16.06
N VAL A 231 8.49 -4.18 -14.98
CA VAL A 231 9.94 -4.15 -14.80
C VAL A 231 10.58 -5.14 -15.77
N ILE A 232 11.38 -4.64 -16.70
CA ILE A 232 12.02 -5.42 -17.77
C ILE A 232 13.45 -5.81 -17.36
N ASN A 233 13.79 -7.08 -17.53
CA ASN A 233 15.15 -7.57 -17.49
C ASN A 233 15.49 -8.22 -18.84
N TYR A 234 16.54 -7.72 -19.49
CA TYR A 234 17.02 -8.18 -20.79
C TYR A 234 18.31 -9.00 -20.64
N ASP A 235 18.28 -10.22 -21.16
CA ASP A 235 19.41 -11.13 -21.27
C ASP A 235 20.00 -11.04 -22.68
N SER A 236 21.14 -10.37 -22.81
CA SER A 236 21.81 -10.15 -24.09
C SER A 236 22.48 -11.40 -24.67
N LEU A 237 22.71 -12.44 -23.86
CA LEU A 237 23.30 -13.69 -24.33
C LEU A 237 22.25 -14.58 -24.99
N GLU A 238 21.03 -14.57 -24.45
CA GLU A 238 19.92 -15.39 -24.94
C GLU A 238 18.95 -14.61 -25.85
N ASN A 239 19.16 -13.30 -26.01
CA ASN A 239 18.20 -12.39 -26.66
C ASN A 239 16.78 -12.62 -26.12
N ARG A 240 16.67 -12.54 -24.78
CA ARG A 240 15.44 -12.85 -24.04
C ARG A 240 15.09 -11.71 -23.10
N ILE A 241 13.81 -11.37 -23.02
CA ILE A 241 13.25 -10.50 -22.00
C ILE A 241 12.46 -11.32 -21.01
N THR A 242 12.68 -11.05 -19.72
CA THR A 242 11.72 -11.35 -18.65
C THR A 242 11.15 -10.04 -18.14
N ALA A 243 9.85 -9.83 -18.25
CA ALA A 243 9.18 -8.63 -17.75
C ALA A 243 8.14 -9.00 -16.69
N THR A 244 8.11 -8.28 -15.57
CA THR A 244 7.23 -8.59 -14.43
C THR A 244 6.39 -7.37 -14.05
N ALA A 245 5.10 -7.59 -13.83
CA ALA A 245 4.17 -6.62 -13.28
C ALA A 245 3.40 -7.21 -12.09
N ILE A 246 3.20 -6.41 -11.05
CA ILE A 246 2.23 -6.64 -9.99
C ILE A 246 0.90 -6.01 -10.43
N MET A 247 -0.19 -6.76 -10.28
CA MET A 247 -1.51 -6.45 -10.83
C MET A 247 -2.59 -6.53 -9.75
N ILE A 248 -3.58 -5.61 -9.78
CA ILE A 248 -4.78 -5.69 -8.94
C ILE A 248 -5.57 -6.97 -9.31
N PRO A 249 -6.04 -7.78 -8.35
CA PRO A 249 -6.90 -8.94 -8.64
C PRO A 249 -8.37 -8.53 -8.83
N GLY A 250 -9.19 -9.43 -9.39
CA GLY A 250 -10.65 -9.25 -9.49
C GLY A 250 -11.14 -8.53 -10.76
N TRP A 251 -10.30 -8.45 -11.80
CA TRP A 251 -10.69 -7.98 -13.14
C TRP A 251 -10.13 -8.89 -14.23
N ASN A 252 -10.68 -8.79 -15.43
CA ASN A 252 -10.34 -9.66 -16.56
C ASN A 252 -9.12 -9.11 -17.29
N LEU A 253 -8.00 -9.84 -17.28
CA LEU A 253 -6.79 -9.38 -17.98
C LEU A 253 -7.00 -9.30 -19.51
N SER A 254 -7.94 -10.06 -20.07
CA SER A 254 -8.35 -9.95 -21.48
C SER A 254 -8.90 -8.58 -21.87
N ASP A 255 -9.32 -7.76 -20.90
CA ASP A 255 -9.76 -6.39 -21.14
C ASP A 255 -8.58 -5.43 -21.31
N ALA A 256 -7.37 -5.84 -20.91
CA ALA A 256 -6.12 -5.13 -21.18
C ALA A 256 -5.47 -5.63 -22.47
N GLU A 257 -4.61 -4.79 -23.05
CA GLU A 257 -3.84 -5.13 -24.25
C GLU A 257 -2.35 -4.96 -23.94
N THR A 258 -1.55 -5.99 -24.24
CA THR A 258 -0.10 -5.93 -23.99
C THR A 258 0.61 -5.62 -25.30
N VAL A 259 1.25 -4.45 -25.36
CA VAL A 259 1.97 -3.96 -26.53
C VAL A 259 3.47 -4.06 -26.28
N VAL A 260 4.17 -4.73 -27.19
CA VAL A 260 5.63 -4.86 -27.21
C VAL A 260 6.16 -4.08 -28.41
N GLN A 261 6.94 -3.05 -28.15
CA GLN A 261 7.53 -2.19 -29.17
C GLN A 261 9.04 -2.37 -29.20
N THR A 262 9.56 -2.73 -30.37
CA THR A 262 10.99 -2.85 -30.62
C THR A 262 11.59 -1.49 -31.05
N PRO A 263 12.89 -1.23 -30.83
CA PRO A 263 13.50 0.07 -31.16
C PRO A 263 13.47 0.45 -32.64
N ASN A 264 13.31 -0.53 -33.52
CA ASN A 264 13.17 -0.29 -34.97
C ASN A 264 11.72 0.04 -35.39
N GLY A 265 10.81 0.17 -34.43
CA GLY A 265 9.42 0.57 -34.64
C GLY A 265 8.43 -0.57 -34.90
N ASN A 266 8.85 -1.85 -34.86
CA ASN A 266 7.88 -2.94 -34.96
C ASN A 266 7.08 -3.06 -33.67
N ILE A 267 5.77 -3.21 -33.81
CA ILE A 267 4.79 -3.34 -32.74
C ILE A 267 4.20 -4.75 -32.78
N TYR A 268 4.19 -5.41 -31.63
CA TYR A 268 3.58 -6.72 -31.42
C TYR A 268 2.52 -6.59 -30.34
N THR A 269 1.33 -7.08 -30.64
CA THR A 269 0.21 -7.07 -29.70
C THR A 269 -0.01 -8.47 -29.16
N LEU A 270 0.16 -8.62 -27.85
CA LEU A 270 -0.03 -9.86 -27.12
C LEU A 270 -1.41 -9.83 -26.44
N LYS A 271 -2.23 -10.84 -26.71
CA LYS A 271 -3.57 -10.97 -26.14
C LYS A 271 -3.65 -12.25 -25.31
N PRO A 272 -3.23 -12.21 -24.04
CA PRO A 272 -3.46 -13.34 -23.15
C PRO A 272 -4.97 -13.52 -22.92
N ASP A 273 -5.52 -14.67 -23.30
CA ASP A 273 -6.93 -15.07 -23.05
C ASP A 273 -7.13 -15.47 -21.56
N ILE A 274 -6.86 -14.51 -20.67
CA ILE A 274 -6.93 -14.68 -19.22
C ILE A 274 -8.15 -13.93 -18.70
N SER A 275 -9.15 -14.70 -18.30
CA SER A 275 -10.45 -14.16 -17.94
C SER A 275 -10.49 -13.49 -16.58
N GLU A 276 -9.71 -13.89 -15.58
CA GLU A 276 -9.74 -13.23 -14.26
C GLU A 276 -8.38 -13.32 -13.56
N LEU A 277 -7.90 -12.19 -13.02
CA LEU A 277 -6.74 -12.14 -12.15
C LEU A 277 -7.14 -12.51 -10.72
N LEU A 278 -6.56 -13.60 -10.20
CA LEU A 278 -6.83 -14.07 -8.85
C LEU A 278 -5.68 -13.68 -7.89
N PRO A 279 -5.99 -13.30 -6.64
CA PRO A 279 -4.96 -12.94 -5.68
C PRO A 279 -4.03 -14.12 -5.38
N ASN A 280 -2.79 -13.82 -5.01
CA ASN A 280 -1.75 -14.80 -4.71
C ASN A 280 -1.46 -15.75 -5.88
N LYS A 281 -1.57 -15.27 -7.12
CA LYS A 281 -1.23 -16.02 -8.34
C LYS A 281 -0.15 -15.33 -9.14
N ARG A 282 0.78 -16.13 -9.64
CA ARG A 282 1.74 -15.75 -10.66
C ARG A 282 1.27 -16.33 -11.99
N ILE A 283 1.17 -15.48 -12.99
CA ILE A 283 0.78 -15.84 -14.35
C ILE A 283 1.99 -15.62 -15.23
N ILE A 284 2.40 -16.64 -15.97
CA ILE A 284 3.56 -16.58 -16.86
C ILE A 284 3.08 -16.80 -18.29
N CYS A 285 3.32 -15.83 -19.17
CA CYS A 285 3.04 -15.95 -20.60
C CYS A 285 4.34 -15.88 -21.39
N SER A 286 4.54 -16.85 -22.31
CA SER A 286 5.77 -16.94 -23.11
C SER A 286 5.49 -16.71 -24.59
N TYR A 287 6.28 -15.85 -25.22
CA TYR A 287 6.10 -15.42 -26.61
C TYR A 287 7.42 -15.45 -27.37
N LYS A 288 7.35 -15.73 -28.68
CA LYS A 288 8.47 -15.61 -29.60
C LYS A 288 8.12 -14.63 -30.72
N LEU A 289 8.87 -13.54 -30.83
CA LEU A 289 8.70 -12.54 -31.88
C LEU A 289 9.33 -13.04 -33.20
N THR A 290 8.58 -12.96 -34.29
CA THR A 290 9.04 -13.38 -35.62
C THR A 290 8.90 -12.24 -36.64
N PRO A 291 9.77 -12.16 -37.66
CA PRO A 291 9.57 -11.24 -38.77
C PRO A 291 8.27 -11.58 -39.52
N LYS A 292 7.74 -10.60 -40.23
CA LYS A 292 6.48 -10.69 -40.98
C LYS A 292 6.49 -11.82 -42.02
N THR A 293 6.02 -13.01 -41.64
CA THR A 293 5.73 -14.14 -42.53
C THR A 293 4.63 -14.99 -41.94
N VAL A 294 3.51 -15.10 -42.68
CA VAL A 294 2.27 -15.80 -42.29
C VAL A 294 2.52 -17.21 -41.72
N VAL A 295 2.28 -17.39 -40.42
CA VAL A 295 2.04 -18.67 -39.75
C VAL A 295 1.05 -18.47 -38.59
N VAL A 296 -0.12 -19.09 -38.72
CA VAL A 296 -1.13 -19.22 -37.64
C VAL A 296 -0.81 -20.47 -36.82
N ILE A 297 -0.77 -20.38 -35.47
CA ILE A 297 -0.89 -21.54 -34.58
C ILE A 297 -1.82 -21.21 -33.37
N PRO A 298 -2.76 -22.08 -32.98
CA PRO A 298 -3.67 -21.86 -31.85
C PRO A 298 -3.19 -22.47 -30.52
N GLY A 299 -3.38 -21.70 -29.43
CA GLY A 299 -3.74 -22.20 -28.08
C GLY A 299 -2.62 -22.52 -27.08
N GLY A 300 -2.72 -21.94 -25.87
CA GLY A 300 -2.07 -22.40 -24.62
C GLY A 300 -1.90 -21.31 -23.56
N ILE A 301 -2.68 -21.37 -22.49
CA ILE A 301 -2.58 -20.54 -21.29
C ILE A 301 -2.50 -21.49 -20.10
N THR A 302 -1.50 -21.33 -19.26
CA THR A 302 -1.41 -22.06 -17.98
C THR A 302 -1.71 -21.12 -16.83
N ILE A 303 -2.79 -21.43 -16.11
CA ILE A 303 -3.11 -20.80 -14.82
C ILE A 303 -2.57 -21.74 -13.75
N SER A 304 -1.41 -21.41 -13.21
CA SER A 304 -0.84 -22.15 -12.08
C SER A 304 -1.15 -21.41 -10.77
N PRO A 305 -1.22 -22.12 -9.63
CA PRO A 305 -0.83 -21.50 -8.36
C PRO A 305 0.55 -20.85 -8.53
N TRP A 306 0.98 -19.97 -7.64
CA TRP A 306 2.43 -19.88 -7.44
C TRP A 306 2.82 -21.30 -6.99
N GLU A 307 3.24 -22.14 -7.95
CA GLU A 307 3.78 -23.49 -7.90
C GLU A 307 4.21 -23.78 -9.35
N ASP A 308 5.52 -23.97 -9.54
CA ASP A 308 6.13 -24.23 -10.84
C ASP A 308 5.67 -25.58 -11.41
N ILE A 309 4.98 -25.51 -12.54
CA ILE A 309 5.20 -26.45 -13.64
C ILE A 309 4.94 -25.72 -14.95
N SER A 310 6.04 -25.48 -15.67
CA SER A 310 6.08 -24.96 -17.03
C SER A 310 5.39 -25.93 -17.98
N GLU A 311 4.27 -25.52 -18.57
CA GLU A 311 4.01 -25.89 -19.96
C GLU A 311 4.30 -24.64 -20.79
N GLU A 312 5.52 -24.58 -21.33
CA GLU A 312 5.88 -23.63 -22.38
C GLU A 312 4.95 -23.89 -23.57
N THR A 313 3.91 -23.07 -23.69
CA THR A 313 3.29 -22.87 -24.99
C THR A 313 3.98 -21.67 -25.60
N ILE A 314 4.81 -21.92 -26.62
CA ILE A 314 5.45 -20.86 -27.40
C ILE A 314 4.40 -20.35 -28.39
N HIS A 315 3.93 -19.12 -28.18
CA HIS A 315 3.11 -18.42 -29.17
C HIS A 315 4.00 -17.65 -30.13
N GLU A 316 3.93 -17.98 -31.42
CA GLU A 316 4.53 -17.18 -32.48
C GLU A 316 3.59 -16.02 -32.80
N VAL A 317 4.09 -14.79 -32.67
CA VAL A 317 3.33 -13.56 -32.95
C VAL A 317 4.01 -12.81 -34.08
N GLU A 318 3.23 -12.44 -35.10
CA GLU A 318 3.64 -11.60 -36.21
C GLU A 318 3.27 -10.12 -35.96
N PRO A 319 3.99 -9.17 -36.58
CA PRO A 319 3.64 -7.75 -36.50
C PRO A 319 2.37 -7.44 -37.31
N ASP A 320 1.52 -6.53 -36.81
CA ASP A 320 0.23 -6.18 -37.41
C ASP A 320 0.35 -5.54 -38.83
N ASP A 321 -0.63 -5.79 -39.71
CA ASP A 321 -0.74 -5.27 -41.08
C ASP A 321 -1.51 -3.95 -41.16
N THR A 322 -2.12 -3.50 -40.07
CA THR A 322 -2.75 -2.19 -40.02
C THR A 322 -1.73 -1.09 -40.30
N GLU A 323 -1.99 -0.30 -41.34
CA GLU A 323 -1.36 1.01 -41.53
C GLU A 323 -1.50 1.76 -40.20
N ALA A 324 -0.37 2.16 -39.63
CA ALA A 324 -0.29 2.74 -38.31
C ALA A 324 -1.34 3.85 -38.12
N THR A 325 -2.36 3.57 -37.33
CA THR A 325 -2.85 4.57 -36.38
C THR A 325 -2.24 4.22 -35.04
N ILE A 326 -0.94 4.44 -34.96
CA ILE A 326 -0.29 4.73 -33.69
C ILE A 326 -0.94 6.06 -33.24
N PRO A 327 -1.66 6.13 -32.10
CA PRO A 327 -1.76 7.39 -31.39
C PRO A 327 -0.31 7.80 -31.12
N ALA A 328 0.07 8.99 -31.59
CA ALA A 328 1.45 9.48 -31.54
C ALA A 328 2.10 9.20 -30.18
N GLU A 329 3.42 8.96 -30.17
CA GLU A 329 4.23 9.08 -28.96
C GLU A 329 3.75 10.30 -28.16
N SER A 330 3.25 10.07 -26.95
CA SER A 330 3.29 11.12 -25.94
C SER A 330 4.75 11.19 -25.50
N ASP A 331 5.57 11.87 -26.31
CA ASP A 331 6.85 12.40 -25.88
C ASP A 331 6.53 13.40 -24.77
N LYS A 332 6.58 12.84 -23.56
CA LYS A 332 5.89 13.19 -22.31
C LYS A 332 4.37 13.08 -22.32
N SER A 333 3.90 12.88 -21.09
CA SER A 333 2.76 13.57 -20.51
C SER A 333 1.37 13.06 -20.86
N TYR A 334 0.49 13.09 -19.86
CA TYR A 334 -0.87 13.52 -20.16
C TYR A 334 -0.69 14.78 -20.99
N THR A 335 -0.91 14.79 -22.31
CA THR A 335 -1.16 16.05 -23.00
C THR A 335 -2.45 16.58 -22.45
N GLY A 336 -2.37 17.18 -21.26
CA GLY A 336 -3.38 18.09 -20.83
C GLY A 336 -3.56 19.05 -21.99
N ASP A 337 -4.80 19.30 -22.38
CA ASP A 337 -5.11 20.36 -23.34
C ASP A 337 -5.40 21.67 -22.59
N GLY A 338 -5.03 21.72 -21.30
CA GLY A 338 -5.36 22.81 -20.40
C GLY A 338 -6.83 22.83 -20.00
N THR A 339 -7.62 21.80 -20.29
CA THR A 339 -9.02 21.72 -19.81
C THR A 339 -9.09 21.14 -18.40
N SER A 340 -10.24 21.31 -17.74
CA SER A 340 -10.40 20.78 -16.38
C SER A 340 -10.41 19.25 -16.33
N ASP A 341 -10.78 18.58 -17.42
CA ASP A 341 -10.80 17.12 -17.51
C ASP A 341 -9.40 16.57 -17.87
N PHE A 342 -8.61 17.36 -18.62
CA PHE A 342 -7.23 17.05 -19.00
C PHE A 342 -6.33 18.26 -18.71
N PRO A 343 -5.98 18.52 -17.43
CA PRO A 343 -5.12 19.64 -17.07
C PRO A 343 -3.69 19.40 -17.56
N TYR A 344 -2.98 20.48 -17.91
CA TYR A 344 -1.53 20.41 -18.14
C TYR A 344 -0.83 19.88 -16.88
N SER A 345 0.14 18.99 -17.05
CA SER A 345 1.18 18.75 -16.04
C SER A 345 2.07 19.99 -15.87
N VAL A 346 2.92 20.00 -14.84
CA VAL A 346 3.84 21.12 -14.61
C VAL A 346 4.86 21.25 -15.73
N ALA A 347 5.44 20.14 -16.19
CA ALA A 347 6.36 20.13 -17.33
C ALA A 347 5.74 20.72 -18.61
N GLU A 348 4.45 20.51 -18.82
CA GLU A 348 3.74 21.03 -19.98
C GLU A 348 3.35 22.48 -19.83
N ALA A 349 2.92 22.90 -18.64
CA ALA A 349 2.66 24.31 -18.37
C ALA A 349 3.93 25.17 -18.57
N ILE A 350 5.11 24.61 -18.25
CA ILE A 350 6.40 25.25 -18.55
C ILE A 350 6.66 25.31 -20.06
N SER A 351 6.25 24.29 -20.82
CA SER A 351 6.47 24.21 -22.27
C SER A 351 5.44 25.03 -23.08
N ASN A 352 4.24 25.25 -22.55
CA ASN A 352 3.10 25.93 -23.19
C ASN A 352 2.85 27.35 -22.65
N GLN A 353 3.91 28.11 -22.39
CA GLN A 353 3.79 29.52 -21.99
C GLN A 353 3.09 30.35 -23.08
N GLY A 354 2.20 31.26 -22.66
CA GLY A 354 1.37 32.09 -23.52
C GLY A 354 -0.10 31.66 -23.56
N ASP A 355 -0.43 30.45 -23.13
CA ASP A 355 -1.80 29.97 -23.04
C ASP A 355 -2.57 30.64 -21.90
N THR A 356 -3.86 30.93 -22.11
CA THR A 356 -4.69 31.65 -21.13
C THR A 356 -5.87 30.80 -20.68
N GLU A 357 -6.28 30.96 -19.42
CA GLU A 357 -7.39 30.24 -18.80
C GLU A 357 -7.28 28.71 -18.97
N VAL A 358 -6.10 28.18 -18.66
CA VAL A 358 -5.81 26.73 -18.71
C VAL A 358 -5.66 26.14 -17.32
N TRP A 359 -6.09 24.90 -17.17
CA TRP A 359 -5.92 24.09 -15.98
C TRP A 359 -4.54 23.45 -15.94
N VAL A 360 -3.86 23.57 -14.80
CA VAL A 360 -2.58 22.93 -14.51
C VAL A 360 -2.71 22.09 -13.26
N LYS A 361 -2.21 20.86 -13.27
CA LYS A 361 -2.18 19.92 -12.15
C LYS A 361 -0.75 19.72 -11.67
N GLY A 362 -0.52 19.81 -10.36
CA GLY A 362 0.79 19.55 -9.77
C GLY A 362 0.78 19.56 -8.24
N TYR A 363 1.90 19.20 -7.63
CA TYR A 363 2.11 19.22 -6.19
C TYR A 363 2.61 20.58 -5.72
N ILE A 364 2.06 21.11 -4.64
CA ILE A 364 2.54 22.36 -4.02
C ILE A 364 3.87 22.08 -3.30
N VAL A 365 4.99 22.40 -3.94
CA VAL A 365 6.34 22.11 -3.42
C VAL A 365 7.02 23.30 -2.74
N GLY A 366 6.47 24.51 -2.91
CA GLY A 366 7.10 25.71 -2.36
C GLY A 366 6.37 27.00 -2.67
N PHE A 367 7.13 28.10 -2.59
CA PHE A 367 6.71 29.46 -2.92
C PHE A 367 7.86 30.21 -3.58
N ALA A 368 7.55 31.29 -4.29
CA ALA A 368 8.54 32.22 -4.82
C ALA A 368 8.68 33.42 -3.86
N ASP A 369 9.89 33.70 -3.39
CA ASP A 369 10.18 34.84 -2.49
C ASP A 369 11.03 35.91 -3.18
N TYR A 370 10.88 37.16 -2.73
CA TYR A 370 11.58 38.32 -3.27
C TYR A 370 12.73 38.71 -2.34
N ASN A 371 13.95 38.29 -2.68
CA ASN A 371 15.08 38.52 -1.79
C ASN A 371 15.68 39.93 -1.90
N ASN A 372 15.74 40.55 -3.09
CA ASN A 372 16.27 41.91 -3.29
C ASN A 372 15.94 42.41 -4.70
N SER A 373 15.03 43.38 -4.83
CA SER A 373 14.66 44.26 -5.96
C SER A 373 14.66 43.79 -7.44
N GLU A 374 15.29 42.66 -7.80
CA GLU A 374 15.62 42.24 -9.17
C GLU A 374 15.78 40.70 -9.30
N THR A 375 15.72 39.91 -8.21
CA THR A 375 15.87 38.44 -8.25
C THR A 375 14.87 37.71 -7.35
N TYR A 376 14.28 36.63 -7.86
CA TYR A 376 13.38 35.71 -7.15
C TYR A 376 14.02 34.34 -7.02
N GLU A 377 13.75 33.63 -5.93
CA GLU A 377 14.17 32.24 -5.74
C GLU A 377 12.96 31.36 -5.38
N LEU A 378 12.91 30.15 -5.97
CA LEU A 378 11.99 29.10 -5.57
C LEU A 378 12.55 28.43 -4.32
N SER A 379 11.75 28.34 -3.26
CA SER A 379 12.17 27.71 -2.01
C SER A 379 11.19 26.62 -1.59
N ASN A 380 11.74 25.44 -1.28
CA ASN A 380 11.05 24.36 -0.56
C ASN A 380 11.32 24.40 0.96
N LYS A 381 12.13 25.36 1.42
CA LYS A 381 12.61 25.45 2.81
C LYS A 381 11.73 26.43 3.59
N ILE A 382 10.82 25.88 4.41
CA ILE A 382 9.88 26.65 5.23
C ILE A 382 10.65 27.43 6.31
N VAL A 383 10.99 28.69 6.03
CA VAL A 383 11.53 29.63 7.01
C VAL A 383 10.84 30.98 6.82
N LEU A 384 9.99 31.37 7.79
CA LEU A 384 9.45 32.69 8.20
C LEU A 384 9.11 33.81 7.17
N THR A 385 9.37 33.67 5.87
CA THR A 385 9.06 34.64 4.79
C THR A 385 8.23 34.00 3.67
N ASN A 386 7.45 32.96 3.97
CA ASN A 386 6.52 32.36 2.99
C ASN A 386 5.68 33.45 2.31
N SER A 387 5.80 33.55 0.98
CA SER A 387 5.01 34.47 0.17
C SER A 387 3.52 34.16 0.32
N THR A 388 2.70 35.17 0.57
CA THR A 388 1.23 35.04 0.47
C THR A 388 0.74 35.24 -0.97
N GLU A 389 1.65 35.56 -1.90
CA GLU A 389 1.30 35.98 -3.25
C GLU A 389 1.57 34.88 -4.29
N SER A 390 2.18 33.75 -3.89
CA SER A 390 2.48 32.65 -4.80
C SER A 390 2.52 31.28 -4.14
N ILE A 391 2.40 30.26 -4.98
CA ILE A 391 2.79 28.87 -4.75
C ILE A 391 3.73 28.42 -5.87
N VAL A 392 4.40 27.30 -5.68
CA VAL A 392 5.23 26.64 -6.70
C VAL A 392 4.74 25.22 -6.86
N LEU A 393 4.50 24.81 -8.11
CA LEU A 393 4.05 23.48 -8.47
C LEU A 393 5.20 22.65 -9.06
N ALA A 394 5.18 21.34 -8.82
CA ALA A 394 6.01 20.35 -9.51
C ALA A 394 5.22 19.08 -9.83
N ASP A 395 5.70 18.27 -10.78
CA ASP A 395 5.06 16.99 -11.13
C ASP A 395 5.19 15.93 -10.02
N ILE A 396 6.18 16.07 -9.13
CA ILE A 396 6.38 15.22 -7.95
C ILE A 396 6.54 16.07 -6.68
N PRO A 397 6.09 15.58 -5.50
CA PRO A 397 6.10 16.38 -4.27
C PRO A 397 7.50 16.62 -3.67
N THR A 398 8.51 15.89 -4.14
CA THR A 398 9.91 15.97 -3.67
C THR A 398 10.85 16.53 -4.74
N GLU A 399 10.34 17.27 -5.73
CA GLU A 399 11.16 17.85 -6.78
C GLU A 399 12.18 18.82 -6.18
N GLU A 400 13.43 18.71 -6.62
CA GLU A 400 14.55 19.57 -6.21
C GLU A 400 15.12 20.36 -7.40
N ASP A 401 14.81 19.96 -8.63
CA ASP A 401 15.22 20.64 -9.85
C ASP A 401 14.29 21.82 -10.15
N ILE A 402 14.79 23.02 -9.89
CA ILE A 402 14.09 24.29 -10.13
C ILE A 402 13.61 24.45 -11.58
N THR A 403 14.23 23.79 -12.55
CA THR A 403 13.83 23.89 -13.97
C THR A 403 12.58 23.09 -14.30
N LYS A 404 12.14 22.23 -13.36
CA LYS A 404 10.92 21.42 -13.44
C LYS A 404 9.79 21.94 -12.55
N MET A 405 9.95 23.15 -12.03
CA MET A 405 8.99 23.79 -11.13
C MET A 405 8.31 24.98 -11.82
N LEU A 406 7.01 25.13 -11.59
CA LEU A 406 6.21 26.23 -12.11
C LEU A 406 5.78 27.15 -10.97
N PRO A 407 6.34 28.37 -10.83
CA PRO A 407 5.82 29.34 -9.90
C PRO A 407 4.49 29.92 -10.40
N VAL A 408 3.53 30.04 -9.49
CA VAL A 408 2.19 30.52 -9.78
C VAL A 408 1.80 31.65 -8.84
N LYS A 409 1.43 32.80 -9.40
CA LYS A 409 0.99 33.98 -8.67
C LYS A 409 -0.53 33.97 -8.43
N PHE A 410 -0.93 34.28 -7.21
CA PHE A 410 -2.33 34.43 -6.87
C PHE A 410 -2.95 35.70 -7.45
N GLY A 411 -4.24 35.60 -7.78
CA GLY A 411 -5.03 36.77 -8.16
C GLY A 411 -5.37 37.68 -6.99
N VAL A 412 -5.56 38.97 -7.28
CA VAL A 412 -5.95 39.97 -6.28
C VAL A 412 -7.34 39.62 -5.74
N GLY A 413 -7.39 39.26 -4.45
CA GLY A 413 -8.64 38.85 -3.79
C GLY A 413 -9.12 37.43 -4.13
N SER A 414 -8.26 36.58 -4.70
CA SER A 414 -8.63 35.18 -5.02
C SER A 414 -8.83 34.32 -3.77
N ASP A 415 -9.84 33.45 -3.78
CA ASP A 415 -10.05 32.46 -2.71
C ASP A 415 -8.91 31.43 -2.65
N ALA A 416 -8.26 31.15 -3.79
CA ALA A 416 -7.06 30.32 -3.87
C ALA A 416 -5.94 30.83 -2.95
N LYS A 417 -5.75 32.16 -2.87
CA LYS A 417 -4.77 32.76 -1.96
C LYS A 417 -5.06 32.39 -0.51
N ASN A 418 -6.31 32.48 -0.06
CA ASN A 418 -6.67 32.18 1.32
C ASN A 418 -6.43 30.71 1.69
N ARG A 419 -6.46 29.79 0.72
CA ARG A 419 -6.42 28.35 0.97
C ARG A 419 -5.09 27.66 0.63
N LEU A 420 -4.37 28.13 -0.38
CA LEU A 420 -3.20 27.43 -0.93
C LEU A 420 -1.87 28.05 -0.51
N ASN A 421 -1.86 29.30 -0.04
CA ASN A 421 -0.61 29.95 0.34
C ASN A 421 0.06 29.23 1.53
N LEU A 422 1.35 28.94 1.41
CA LEU A 422 2.08 28.15 2.41
C LEU A 422 2.39 28.93 3.69
N LYS A 423 2.17 30.25 3.74
CA LYS A 423 2.37 31.04 4.96
C LYS A 423 1.27 30.77 5.97
N ASP A 424 0.04 30.85 5.50
CA ASP A 424 -1.16 30.70 6.33
C ASP A 424 -1.65 29.24 6.36
N ASN A 425 -1.35 28.45 5.31
CA ASN A 425 -1.76 27.05 5.14
C ASN A 425 -0.54 26.13 4.97
N LYS A 426 0.23 25.93 6.04
CA LYS A 426 1.46 25.10 5.99
C LYS A 426 1.20 23.66 5.56
N ASP A 427 0.01 23.14 5.85
CA ASP A 427 -0.43 21.79 5.52
C ASP A 427 -0.79 21.61 4.03
N ALA A 428 -0.81 22.68 3.24
CA ALA A 428 -0.99 22.62 1.79
C ALA A 428 0.29 22.13 1.07
N GLY A 429 1.46 22.22 1.70
CA GLY A 429 2.72 21.72 1.13
C GLY A 429 2.66 20.20 0.92
N GLY A 430 3.12 19.75 -0.25
CA GLY A 430 3.10 18.35 -0.67
C GLY A 430 1.73 17.86 -1.13
N ARG A 431 0.66 18.69 -1.11
CA ARG A 431 -0.64 18.30 -1.66
C ARG A 431 -0.69 18.51 -3.16
N GLU A 432 -1.41 17.61 -3.83
CA GLU A 432 -1.74 17.75 -5.25
C GLU A 432 -2.92 18.72 -5.43
N VAL A 433 -2.82 19.60 -6.42
CA VAL A 433 -3.84 20.61 -6.71
C VAL A 433 -3.99 20.79 -8.22
N MET A 434 -5.20 21.13 -8.66
CA MET A 434 -5.47 21.68 -9.98
C MET A 434 -5.78 23.16 -9.87
N ILE A 435 -5.20 23.99 -10.74
CA ILE A 435 -5.39 25.44 -10.77
C ILE A 435 -5.75 25.88 -12.18
N LEU A 436 -6.63 26.87 -12.31
CA LEU A 436 -6.92 27.56 -13.57
C LEU A 436 -6.15 28.87 -13.60
N CYS A 437 -5.25 29.08 -14.56
CA CYS A 437 -4.41 30.28 -14.62
C CYS A 437 -4.07 30.68 -16.07
N ASN A 438 -3.40 31.82 -16.23
CA ASN A 438 -2.74 32.19 -17.48
C ASN A 438 -1.26 31.80 -17.40
N LEU A 439 -0.74 31.09 -18.39
CA LEU A 439 0.67 30.72 -18.46
C LEU A 439 1.47 31.88 -19.05
N GLU A 440 2.30 32.52 -18.23
CA GLU A 440 3.17 33.62 -18.65
C GLU A 440 4.39 33.72 -17.74
N GLU A 441 5.40 34.48 -18.15
CA GLU A 441 6.60 34.66 -17.34
C GLU A 441 6.24 35.35 -16.01
N VAL A 442 6.45 34.64 -14.91
CA VAL A 442 6.30 35.17 -13.56
C VAL A 442 7.56 34.84 -12.77
N TYR A 443 8.03 35.79 -11.98
CA TYR A 443 9.23 35.60 -11.15
C TYR A 443 10.50 35.28 -11.97
N ASN A 444 10.61 35.83 -13.19
CA ASN A 444 11.70 35.59 -14.15
C ASN A 444 11.85 34.11 -14.57
N SER A 445 10.75 33.35 -14.57
CA SER A 445 10.66 31.95 -14.97
C SER A 445 9.36 31.73 -15.75
N PRO A 446 9.28 30.72 -16.64
CA PRO A 446 8.00 30.17 -17.07
C PRO A 446 7.10 29.93 -15.85
N GLY A 447 5.90 30.48 -15.85
CA GLY A 447 5.05 30.51 -14.66
C GLY A 447 3.55 30.55 -14.98
N GLY A 448 2.75 30.65 -13.93
CA GLY A 448 1.32 30.91 -14.01
C GLY A 448 0.96 32.22 -13.34
N ASN A 449 0.24 33.10 -14.01
CA ASN A 449 -0.30 34.31 -13.43
C ASN A 449 -1.80 34.17 -13.16
N ASN A 450 -2.21 34.69 -12.01
CA ASN A 450 -3.60 34.87 -11.61
C ASN A 450 -4.42 33.55 -11.60
N ILE A 451 -4.43 32.86 -10.46
CA ILE A 451 -5.31 31.70 -10.27
C ILE A 451 -6.79 32.16 -10.24
N PHE A 452 -7.54 31.78 -11.27
CA PHE A 452 -8.96 32.06 -11.45
C PHE A 452 -9.86 31.07 -10.70
N ASP A 453 -9.46 29.80 -10.65
CA ASP A 453 -10.19 28.72 -9.98
C ASP A 453 -9.20 27.62 -9.53
N TYR A 454 -9.60 26.75 -8.60
CA TYR A 454 -8.78 25.64 -8.15
C TYR A 454 -9.61 24.46 -7.62
N LYS A 455 -9.03 23.26 -7.68
CA LYS A 455 -9.57 22.03 -7.07
C LYS A 455 -8.46 21.35 -6.27
N LEU A 456 -8.73 21.07 -5.00
CA LEU A 456 -7.89 20.18 -4.19
C LEU A 456 -8.23 18.73 -4.56
N ILE A 457 -7.20 17.89 -4.70
CA ILE A 457 -7.34 16.47 -5.03
C ILE A 457 -7.24 15.63 -3.75
#